data_AF-A0A385ENG1-F1
#
_entry.id   AF-A0A385ENG1-F1
#
_cell.length_a   1.000
_cell.length_b   1.000
_cell.length_c   1.000
_cell.angle_alpha   90.00
_cell.angle_beta   90.00
_cell.angle_gamma   90.00
#
_symmetry.space_group_name_H-M   'P 1'
#
loop_
_entity.id
_entity.type
_entity.pdbx_description
1 polymer ?
#
loop_
_entity_poly.entity_id
_entity_poly.type
_entity_poly.pdbx_seq_one_letter_code
_entity_poly.pdbx_strand_id
1 'polypeptide(L)' 'MRPEAITLSDRGEESQRCVIRHVAYMGPQYEVTVEWHGQEILLQVNATRLQPDVGEQYYLEIHPYGMFVLADAA' A
#
# COMPACT_ATOMS: atom_id res chain seq x y z
N MET A 1 10.10 -4.96 -2.28
CA MET A 1 8.74 -5.14 -2.84
C MET A 1 8.50 -4.00 -3.82
N ARG A 2 7.94 -4.27 -5.00
CA ARG A 2 7.57 -3.20 -5.92
C ARG A 2 6.24 -2.58 -5.47
N PRO A 3 6.05 -1.25 -5.48
CA PRO A 3 4.79 -0.62 -5.01
C PRO A 3 3.52 -1.15 -5.69
N GLU A 4 3.61 -1.60 -6.95
CA GLU A 4 2.49 -2.18 -7.70
C GLU A 4 2.07 -3.59 -7.25
N ALA A 5 2.87 -4.27 -6.42
CA ALA A 5 2.56 -5.60 -5.88
C ALA A 5 1.70 -5.55 -4.61
N ILE A 6 1.30 -4.36 -4.16
CA ILE A 6 0.46 -4.17 -2.99
C ILE A 6 -0.84 -3.48 -3.40
N THR A 7 -1.96 -4.05 -2.99
CA THR A 7 -3.29 -3.45 -3.16
C THR A 7 -3.90 -3.09 -1.81
N LEU A 8 -4.81 -2.11 -1.83
CA LEU A 8 -5.66 -1.75 -0.70
C LEU A 8 -7.03 -2.40 -0.87
N SER A 9 -7.52 -3.01 0.22
CA SER A 9 -8.82 -3.67 0.29
C SER A 9 -9.66 -3.10 1.44
N ASP A 10 -10.98 -3.13 1.30
CA ASP A 10 -11.93 -2.73 2.34
C ASP A 10 -12.09 -3.79 3.44
N ARG A 11 -11.59 -5.00 3.20
CA ARG A 11 -11.67 -6.15 4.11
C ARG A 11 -10.33 -6.88 4.18
N GLY A 12 -10.03 -7.43 5.34
CA GLY A 12 -8.82 -8.22 5.58
C GLY A 12 -8.65 -8.57 7.05
N GLU A 13 -7.48 -9.08 7.40
CA GLU A 13 -7.10 -9.39 8.77
C GLU A 13 -6.54 -8.17 9.50
N GLU A 14 -6.62 -8.13 10.82
CA GLU A 14 -6.07 -7.02 11.60
C GLU A 14 -4.54 -6.85 11.42
N SER A 15 -3.84 -7.95 11.12
CA SER A 15 -2.43 -7.97 10.74
C SER A 15 -2.16 -7.18 9.44
N GLN A 16 -3.14 -6.98 8.57
CA GLN A 16 -3.02 -6.28 7.30
C GLN A 16 -3.46 -4.81 7.38
N ARG A 17 -4.07 -4.39 8.50
CA ARG A 17 -4.68 -3.08 8.62
C ARG A 17 -3.65 -1.95 8.61
N CYS A 18 -3.83 -0.98 7.73
CA CYS A 18 -3.02 0.23 7.62
C CYS A 18 -3.87 1.49 7.64
N VAL A 19 -3.25 2.63 7.95
CA VAL A 19 -3.89 3.96 7.94
C VAL A 19 -3.28 4.82 6.84
N ILE A 20 -4.10 5.49 6.04
CA ILE A 20 -3.63 6.44 5.02
C ILE A 20 -3.04 7.68 5.72
N ARG A 21 -1.78 8.01 5.41
CA ARG A 21 -1.09 9.20 5.94
C ARG A 21 -0.99 10.33 4.92
N HIS A 22 -0.70 10.01 3.67
CA HIS A 22 -0.59 10.98 2.59
C HIS A 22 -1.17 10.43 1.28
N VAL A 23 -1.78 11.32 0.49
CA VAL A 23 -2.33 11.01 -0.83
C VAL A 23 -1.92 12.10 -1.81
N ALA A 24 -1.34 11.71 -2.94
CA ALA A 24 -1.02 12.60 -4.05
C ALA A 24 -1.65 12.06 -5.34
N TYR A 25 -2.45 12.88 -6.02
CA TYR A 25 -3.06 12.52 -7.30
C TYR A 25 -2.08 12.75 -8.45
N MET A 26 -1.76 11.70 -9.19
CA MET A 26 -0.75 11.68 -10.26
C MET A 26 -1.38 11.40 -11.63
N GLY A 27 -2.66 11.72 -11.83
CA GLY A 27 -3.40 11.44 -13.06
C GLY A 27 -4.10 10.07 -13.01
N PRO A 28 -3.64 9.02 -13.73
CA PRO A 28 -4.33 7.72 -13.69
C PRO A 28 -4.17 6.96 -12.35
N GLN A 29 -3.30 7.45 -11.46
CA GLN A 29 -2.97 6.80 -10.20
C GLN A 29 -2.83 7.82 -9.05
N TYR A 30 -3.06 7.36 -7.84
CA TYR A 30 -2.64 8.02 -6.61
C TYR A 30 -1.31 7.42 -6.14
N GLU A 31 -0.41 8.28 -5.68
CA GLU A 31 0.69 7.87 -4.83
C GLU A 31 0.24 8.04 -3.37
N VAL A 32 0.29 6.97 -2.59
CA VAL A 32 -0.32 6.89 -1.27
C VAL A 32 0.72 6.41 -0.28
N THR A 33 0.93 7.15 0.80
CA THR A 33 1.73 6.69 1.93
C THR A 33 0.81 6.17 3.01
N VAL A 34 1.03 4.94 3.44
CA VAL A 34 0.28 4.29 4.52
C VAL A 34 1.18 3.97 5.70
N GLU A 35 0.62 3.97 6.90
CA GLU A 35 1.28 3.46 8.09
C GLU A 35 0.76 2.05 8.39
N TRP A 36 1.66 1.07 8.42
CA TRP A 36 1.37 -0.33 8.72
C TRP A 36 2.38 -0.84 9.76
N HIS A 37 1.88 -1.27 10.92
CA HIS A 37 2.70 -1.71 12.07
C HIS A 37 3.85 -0.75 12.44
N GLY A 38 3.59 0.57 12.38
CA GLY A 38 4.58 1.60 12.69
C GLY A 38 5.64 1.82 11.61
N GLN A 39 5.47 1.24 10.42
CA GLN A 39 6.30 1.48 9.24
C GLN A 39 5.49 2.23 8.17
N GLU A 40 6.13 3.21 7.54
CA GLU A 40 5.55 3.89 6.39
C GLU A 40 5.85 3.13 5.10
N ILE A 41 4.81 2.94 4.28
CA ILE A 41 4.90 2.25 3.00
C ILE A 41 4.31 3.13 1.91
N LEU A 42 5.07 3.31 0.82
CA LEU A 42 4.62 4.00 -0.37
C LEU A 42 3.95 3.02 -1.35
N LEU A 43 2.73 3.35 -1.77
CA LEU A 43 1.88 2.54 -2.64
C LEU A 43 1.45 3.34 -3.87
N GLN A 44 1.21 2.64 -4.96
CA GLN A 44 0.57 3.21 -6.16
C GLN A 44 -0.82 2.60 -6.32
N VAL A 45 -1.85 3.45 -6.24
CA VAL A 45 -3.25 3.03 -6.27
C VAL A 45 -3.89 3.54 -7.55
N ASN A 46 -4.65 2.69 -8.25
CA ASN A 46 -5.34 3.10 -9.46
C ASN A 46 -6.50 4.05 -9.13
N ALA A 47 -6.48 5.27 -9.70
CA ALA A 47 -7.44 6.32 -9.37
C ALA A 47 -8.87 6.04 -9.83
N THR A 48 -9.07 5.11 -10.76
CA THR A 48 -10.41 4.68 -11.21
C THR A 48 -11.02 3.60 -10.31
N ARG A 49 -10.20 2.93 -9.48
CA ARG A 49 -10.64 1.83 -8.61
C ARG A 49 -10.87 2.28 -7.17
N LEU A 50 -10.01 3.17 -6.67
CA LEU A 50 -10.05 3.62 -5.29
C LEU A 50 -9.61 5.08 -5.20
N GLN A 51 -10.35 5.87 -4.44
CA GLN A 51 -10.03 7.25 -4.10
C GLN A 51 -9.81 7.32 -2.58
N PRO A 52 -8.58 7.04 -2.11
CA PRO A 52 -8.28 7.06 -0.69
C PRO A 52 -8.19 8.50 -0.16
N ASP A 53 -8.55 8.68 1.10
CA ASP A 53 -8.41 9.94 1.84
C ASP A 53 -7.57 9.75 3.12
N VAL A 54 -6.95 10.82 3.58
CA VAL A 54 -6.08 10.81 4.75
C VAL A 54 -6.88 10.46 6.01
N GLY A 55 -6.37 9.50 6.78
CA GLY A 55 -7.01 8.98 7.99
C GLY A 55 -7.92 7.77 7.76
N GLU A 56 -8.23 7.41 6.51
CA GLU A 56 -8.96 6.18 6.20
C GLU A 56 -8.13 4.93 6.55
N GLN A 57 -8.85 3.84 6.84
CA GLN A 57 -8.26 2.55 7.17
C GLN A 57 -8.57 1.54 6.05
N TYR A 58 -7.54 0.82 5.64
CA TYR A 58 -7.61 -0.23 4.63
C TYR A 58 -6.79 -1.44 5.06
N TYR A 59 -6.90 -2.52 4.31
CA TYR A 59 -6.14 -3.73 4.50
C TYR A 59 -5.16 -3.93 3.34
N LEU A 60 -3.88 -4.14 3.67
CA LEU A 60 -2.82 -4.40 2.70
C LEU A 60 -2.89 -5.85 2.21
N GLU A 61 -3.03 -5.98 0.89
CA GLU A 61 -2.89 -7.25 0.19
C GLU A 61 -1.54 -7.26 -0.53
N ILE A 62 -0.60 -8.05 -0.04
CA ILE A 62 0.72 -8.21 -0.64
C ILE A 62 0.65 -9.39 -1.60
N HIS A 63 0.72 -9.12 -2.90
CA HIS A 63 0.74 -10.17 -3.92
C HIS A 63 2.15 -10.80 -3.97
N PRO A 64 2.27 -12.14 -4.01
CA PRO A 64 3.55 -12.83 -3.98
C PRO A 64 4.39 -12.59 -5.25
N TYR A 65 3.76 -12.14 -6.34
CA TYR A 65 4.44 -11.76 -7.57
C TYR A 65 5.12 -10.39 -7.40
N GLY A 66 6.44 -10.32 -7.56
CA GLY A 66 7.21 -9.07 -7.40
C GLY A 66 7.88 -8.87 -6.03
N MET A 67 7.88 -9.91 -5.18
CA MET A 67 8.72 -9.97 -3.99
C MET A 67 10.12 -10.47 -4.35
N PHE A 68 11.14 -9.69 -4.00
CA PHE A 68 12.54 -10.07 -4.12
C PHE A 68 13.11 -10.20 -2.72
N VAL A 69 13.71 -11.35 -2.40
CA VAL A 69 14.48 -11.53 -1.17
C VAL A 69 15.89 -10.99 -1.45
N LEU A 70 16.32 -10.00 -0.68
CA LEU A 70 17.72 -9.62 -0.64
C LEU A 70 18.43 -10.65 0.24
N ALA A 71 19.39 -11.39 -0.34
CA ALA A 71 20.31 -12.17 0.46
C ALA A 71 21.25 -11.21 1.20
N ASP A 72 21.50 -11.47 2.48
CA ASP A 72 22.47 -10.70 3.26
C ASP A 72 23.84 -10.77 2.56
N ALA A 73 24.53 -9.63 2.45
CA ALA A 73 25.85 -9.59 1.84
C ALA A 73 26.84 -10.22 2.83
N ALA A 74 27.27 -11.46 2.54
CA ALA A 74 28.30 -12.17 3.29
C ALA A 74 29.69 -11.53 3.14
#